data_AF-A0A1N6LGQ6-F1
#
_entry.id   AF-A0A1N6LGQ6-F1
#
_cell.length_a   1.000
_cell.length_b   1.000
_cell.length_c   1.000
_cell.angle_alpha   90.00
_cell.angle_beta   90.00
_cell.angle_gamma   90.00
#
_symmetry.space_group_name_H-M   'P 1'
#
loop_
_entity.id
_entity.type
_entity.pdbx_description
1 polymer ?
#
loop_
_entity_poly.entity_id
_entity_poly.type
_entity_poly.pdbx_seq_one_letter_code
_entity_poly.pdbx_strand_id
1 'polypeptide(L)'
;MEKKLAVIAACLVAVVVHAAPAAPSDDDFALASSKGLAAPVPLKIENVLAKPVLTRGAPTQWDGVDLLNPSVVRLNGKLFNYYSGYDGKVWRTGIATSSDGVVWQKFAGNPVLQPDAKSWDVSYIAANGAAIVWKGKILYFYQGRDKSGRTQIGLATSSDGFKFTNYPKPVFATGAAHAWDSQAVGDPYVIAKDGYLYLYYLGQNEIATQRLGVARSSDGITWQRSPANPILDVGAYGSFDENGLGEPSVAYAPPYFYMLYTGRSNTEIRNLGYAVSTDGIHWKKMSVAGLITDRQRAAWDLKVICDSTLLPVGNGKWSVWFGGGDKAEPAQNLNGEVGMATVDLTQGRNVAEFDANADWTKTPIRSTDVVRGSFPIEGDAGKRHAWVGPSTFFTFPIEGAPSDKSLVISGWVPAATISKTTRTEGSDRISVVVNGTEVVSKEFVNDDVFTISVPLKSVRAAAHDADYAEVEIRASRSMVPAENGSNPDTRRLAFTLASIKTQ
;
A
#
# COMPACT_ATOMS: atom_id res chain seq x y z
N MET A 1 -75.47 -21.55 -17.03
CA MET A 1 -74.28 -21.93 -16.23
C MET A 1 -73.15 -21.04 -16.72
N GLU A 2 -72.33 -20.51 -15.82
CA GLU A 2 -71.16 -19.67 -16.11
C GLU A 2 -71.40 -18.17 -16.37
N LYS A 3 -71.82 -17.48 -15.30
CA LYS A 3 -71.22 -16.18 -14.97
C LYS A 3 -69.78 -16.44 -14.51
N LYS A 4 -68.78 -16.19 -15.38
CA LYS A 4 -67.37 -15.89 -15.06
C LYS A 4 -66.59 -15.86 -16.38
N LEU A 5 -66.27 -14.67 -16.89
CA LEU A 5 -65.05 -14.31 -17.65
C LEU A 5 -65.30 -12.97 -18.37
N ALA A 6 -65.25 -11.85 -17.65
CA ALA A 6 -65.22 -10.52 -18.27
C ALA A 6 -64.77 -9.44 -17.29
N VAL A 7 -63.60 -9.57 -16.67
CA VAL A 7 -62.83 -8.45 -16.13
C VAL A 7 -61.36 -8.85 -16.16
N ILE A 8 -60.47 -7.88 -16.41
CA ILE A 8 -59.00 -7.94 -16.49
C ILE A 8 -58.47 -8.09 -17.92
N ALA A 9 -58.71 -7.05 -18.72
CA ALA A 9 -57.76 -6.59 -19.72
C ALA A 9 -57.26 -5.21 -19.26
N ALA A 10 -55.96 -4.96 -19.47
CA ALA A 10 -55.19 -3.74 -19.17
C ALA A 10 -54.61 -3.62 -17.74
N CYS A 11 -53.44 -4.24 -17.55
CA CYS A 11 -52.29 -3.69 -16.81
C CYS A 11 -51.07 -4.61 -17.00
N LEU A 12 -50.53 -4.68 -18.23
CA LEU A 12 -49.19 -5.22 -18.46
C LEU A 12 -48.20 -4.05 -18.32
N VAL A 13 -47.81 -3.77 -17.08
CA VAL A 13 -46.55 -3.07 -16.83
C VAL A 13 -45.45 -4.03 -17.25
N ALA A 14 -44.67 -3.67 -18.27
CA ALA A 14 -43.47 -4.39 -18.62
C ALA A 14 -42.52 -4.34 -17.42
N VAL A 15 -42.51 -5.39 -16.60
CA VAL A 15 -41.45 -5.62 -15.62
C VAL A 15 -40.22 -5.96 -16.45
N VAL A 16 -39.38 -4.95 -16.68
CA VAL A 16 -38.01 -5.19 -17.14
C VAL A 16 -37.31 -5.87 -15.97
N VAL A 17 -37.36 -7.20 -15.96
CA VAL A 17 -36.52 -8.02 -15.07
C VAL A 17 -35.09 -7.77 -15.54
N HIS A 18 -34.42 -6.79 -14.93
CA HIS A 18 -32.97 -6.74 -15.00
C HIS A 18 -32.49 -8.05 -14.41
N ALA A 19 -31.78 -8.85 -15.21
CA ALA A 19 -31.05 -9.99 -14.69
C ALA A 19 -30.22 -9.49 -13.50
N ALA A 20 -30.28 -10.23 -12.39
CA ALA A 20 -29.42 -9.93 -11.25
C ALA A 20 -27.97 -9.82 -11.77
N PRO A 21 -27.21 -8.80 -11.34
CA PRO A 21 -25.81 -8.69 -11.75
C PRO A 21 -25.09 -10.01 -11.43
N ALA A 22 -24.21 -10.43 -12.33
CA ALA A 22 -23.42 -11.64 -12.13
C ALA A 22 -22.70 -11.56 -10.77
N ALA A 23 -22.59 -12.71 -10.09
CA ALA A 23 -21.78 -12.78 -8.88
C ALA A 23 -20.34 -12.33 -9.21
N PRO A 24 -19.70 -11.56 -8.31
CA PRO A 24 -18.33 -11.13 -8.55
C PRO A 24 -17.41 -12.34 -8.69
N SER A 25 -16.47 -12.23 -9.61
CA SER A 25 -15.34 -13.13 -9.79
C SER A 25 -14.11 -12.61 -9.04
N ASP A 26 -13.09 -13.44 -8.87
CA ASP A 26 -11.81 -13.00 -8.28
C ASP A 26 -11.14 -11.92 -9.14
N ASP A 27 -11.33 -11.97 -10.46
CA ASP A 27 -10.83 -10.97 -11.41
C ASP A 27 -11.43 -9.58 -11.16
N ASP A 28 -12.65 -9.51 -10.61
CA ASP A 28 -13.26 -8.25 -10.22
C ASP A 28 -12.50 -7.57 -9.08
N PHE A 29 -11.78 -8.32 -8.25
CA PHE A 29 -11.00 -7.78 -7.13
C PHE A 29 -9.53 -7.57 -7.48
N ALA A 30 -9.07 -8.10 -8.61
CA ALA A 30 -7.65 -8.11 -8.94
C ALA A 30 -7.14 -6.68 -9.09
N LEU A 31 -6.14 -6.33 -8.28
CA LEU A 31 -5.51 -5.00 -8.34
C LEU A 31 -4.46 -4.91 -9.48
N ALA A 32 -4.14 -6.01 -10.19
CA ALA A 32 -3.07 -6.17 -11.20
C ALA A 32 -1.64 -5.86 -10.67
N SER A 33 -0.61 -6.67 -10.94
CA SER A 33 -0.03 -7.11 -12.22
C SER A 33 0.58 -8.53 -12.17
N SER A 34 0.20 -9.40 -13.12
CA SER A 34 1.05 -10.48 -13.65
C SER A 34 1.38 -11.75 -12.91
N LYS A 35 0.97 -12.88 -13.51
CA LYS A 35 1.66 -14.17 -13.39
C LYS A 35 3.03 -14.09 -14.10
N GLY A 36 4.06 -14.71 -13.51
CA GLY A 36 5.42 -14.77 -14.08
C GLY A 36 6.31 -13.61 -13.63
N LEU A 37 6.51 -13.50 -12.32
CA LEU A 37 7.45 -12.57 -11.71
C LEU A 37 8.37 -13.37 -10.79
N ALA A 38 9.68 -13.11 -10.87
CA ALA A 38 10.65 -13.84 -10.09
C ALA A 38 10.60 -13.47 -8.59
N ALA A 39 11.35 -14.18 -7.76
CA ALA A 39 11.18 -14.14 -6.29
C ALA A 39 11.06 -12.70 -5.74
N PRO A 40 10.01 -12.42 -4.94
CA PRO A 40 9.83 -11.13 -4.29
C PRO A 40 10.97 -10.90 -3.31
N VAL A 41 11.34 -9.64 -3.14
CA VAL A 41 12.56 -9.31 -2.40
C VAL A 41 12.23 -9.17 -0.95
N PRO A 42 13.13 -9.64 -0.07
CA PRO A 42 12.93 -9.45 1.34
C PRO A 42 12.77 -7.98 1.70
N LEU A 43 11.67 -7.67 2.37
CA LEU A 43 11.48 -6.38 3.03
C LEU A 43 12.58 -6.22 4.07
N LYS A 44 13.34 -5.12 3.99
CA LYS A 44 14.38 -4.80 4.97
C LYS A 44 13.91 -3.66 5.88
N ILE A 45 13.97 -3.88 7.18
CA ILE A 45 13.88 -2.80 8.17
C ILE A 45 15.25 -2.12 8.23
N GLU A 46 15.30 -0.85 7.85
CA GLU A 46 16.53 -0.06 7.89
C GLU A 46 16.80 0.52 9.28
N ASN A 47 15.76 1.00 9.94
CA ASN A 47 15.86 1.68 11.22
C ASN A 47 14.58 1.49 12.03
N VAL A 48 14.73 1.20 13.32
CA VAL A 48 13.64 1.24 14.31
C VAL A 48 14.06 2.25 15.35
N LEU A 49 13.24 3.27 15.58
CA LEU A 49 13.58 4.29 16.58
C LEU A 49 13.52 3.69 17.99
N ALA A 50 14.58 3.89 18.76
CA ALA A 50 14.70 3.34 20.11
C ALA A 50 13.70 3.93 21.13
N LYS A 51 13.06 5.06 20.78
CA LYS A 51 12.06 5.74 21.61
C LYS A 51 10.74 5.82 20.84
N PRO A 52 9.60 5.77 21.55
CA PRO A 52 8.29 6.04 20.96
C PRO A 52 8.26 7.47 20.39
N VAL A 53 7.54 7.65 19.28
CA VAL A 53 7.30 8.94 18.65
C VAL A 53 6.02 9.60 19.15
N LEU A 54 5.11 8.84 19.76
CA LEU A 54 3.91 9.35 20.41
C LEU A 54 3.60 8.52 21.67
N THR A 55 3.64 9.20 22.82
CA THR A 55 3.51 8.58 24.15
C THR A 55 2.11 8.74 24.72
N ARG A 56 1.72 7.83 25.61
CA ARG A 56 0.46 7.91 26.37
C ARG A 56 0.33 9.22 27.17
N GLY A 57 -0.91 9.57 27.48
CA GLY A 57 -1.21 10.69 28.36
C GLY A 57 -0.81 10.42 29.82
N ALA A 58 -1.05 11.40 30.69
CA ALA A 58 -1.00 11.16 32.13
C ALA A 58 -2.03 10.07 32.51
N PRO A 59 -1.81 9.29 33.60
CA PRO A 59 -2.67 8.14 33.94
C PRO A 59 -4.17 8.45 34.10
N THR A 60 -4.55 9.70 34.35
CA THR A 60 -5.94 10.15 34.48
C THR A 60 -6.58 10.58 33.15
N GLN A 61 -5.80 10.62 32.06
CA GLN A 61 -6.26 11.03 30.75
C GLN A 61 -6.87 9.86 29.98
N TRP A 62 -7.62 10.21 28.93
CA TRP A 62 -8.40 9.28 28.13
C TRP A 62 -7.54 8.24 27.36
N ASP A 63 -6.27 8.54 27.15
CA ASP A 63 -5.21 7.74 26.54
C ASP A 63 -4.06 7.46 27.53
N GLY A 64 -4.36 7.42 28.83
CA GLY A 64 -3.38 7.34 29.92
C GLY A 64 -2.89 5.92 30.26
N VAL A 65 -3.61 4.87 29.83
CA VAL A 65 -3.22 3.46 30.07
C VAL A 65 -2.49 2.90 28.85
N ASP A 66 -3.10 2.99 27.68
CA ASP A 66 -2.47 2.63 26.40
C ASP A 66 -2.73 3.69 25.34
N LEU A 67 -1.75 3.86 24.45
CA LEU A 67 -1.85 4.61 23.21
C LEU A 67 -1.27 3.77 22.06
N LEU A 68 -2.11 3.31 21.14
CA LEU A 68 -1.70 2.38 20.07
C LEU A 68 -2.39 2.72 18.73
N ASN A 69 -2.26 1.80 17.78
CA ASN A 69 -3.02 1.70 16.53
C ASN A 69 -2.97 2.97 15.68
N PRO A 70 -1.76 3.39 15.29
CA PRO A 70 -1.58 4.58 14.49
C PRO A 70 -2.21 4.41 13.11
N SER A 71 -3.09 5.34 12.74
CA SER A 71 -3.63 5.46 11.39
C SER A 71 -3.17 6.76 10.76
N VAL A 72 -2.05 6.70 10.05
CA VAL A 72 -1.36 7.88 9.53
C VAL A 72 -1.76 8.17 8.09
N VAL A 73 -2.22 9.41 7.85
CA VAL A 73 -2.58 9.91 6.51
C VAL A 73 -1.99 11.30 6.28
N ARG A 74 -1.74 11.64 5.01
CA ARG A 74 -1.32 12.98 4.61
C ARG A 74 -2.51 13.76 4.06
N LEU A 75 -2.76 14.94 4.62
CA LEU A 75 -3.75 15.90 4.15
C LEU A 75 -3.14 17.30 4.11
N ASN A 76 -3.22 17.99 2.97
CA ASN A 76 -2.72 19.36 2.77
C ASN A 76 -1.27 19.57 3.24
N GLY A 77 -0.37 18.64 2.91
CA GLY A 77 1.06 18.70 3.27
C GLY A 77 1.39 18.30 4.72
N LYS A 78 0.39 18.08 5.57
CA LYS A 78 0.54 17.72 6.99
C LYS A 78 0.18 16.26 7.22
N LEU A 79 0.86 15.62 8.18
CA LEU A 79 0.51 14.27 8.63
C LEU A 79 -0.50 14.35 9.78
N PHE A 80 -1.50 13.48 9.70
CA PHE A 80 -2.48 13.23 10.75
C PHE A 80 -2.33 11.77 11.17
N ASN A 81 -2.22 11.52 12.47
CA ASN A 81 -2.29 10.21 13.07
C ASN A 81 -3.59 10.13 13.86
N TYR A 82 -4.52 9.31 13.39
CA TYR A 82 -5.71 8.92 14.14
C TYR A 82 -5.34 7.68 14.96
N TYR A 83 -5.18 7.87 16.27
CA TYR A 83 -4.63 6.85 17.15
C TYR A 83 -5.65 6.42 18.20
N SER A 84 -5.49 5.19 18.69
CA SER A 84 -6.26 4.64 19.80
C SER A 84 -5.73 5.09 21.15
N GLY A 85 -6.62 5.50 22.05
CA GLY A 85 -6.31 5.71 23.46
C GLY A 85 -7.24 4.92 24.37
N TYR A 86 -6.66 4.33 25.42
CA TYR A 86 -7.35 3.57 26.45
C TYR A 86 -7.13 4.20 27.83
N ASP A 87 -8.21 4.34 28.62
CA ASP A 87 -8.17 4.88 29.98
C ASP A 87 -8.30 3.80 31.07
N GLY A 88 -8.22 2.53 30.71
CA GLY A 88 -8.51 1.42 31.62
C GLY A 88 -9.97 0.96 31.61
N LYS A 89 -10.84 1.62 30.82
CA LYS A 89 -12.25 1.26 30.68
C LYS A 89 -12.70 1.21 29.22
N VAL A 90 -12.34 2.21 28.43
CA VAL A 90 -12.89 2.38 27.08
C VAL A 90 -11.84 2.88 26.09
N TRP A 91 -11.87 2.30 24.89
CA TRP A 91 -11.06 2.73 23.76
C TRP A 91 -11.75 3.84 22.96
N ARG A 92 -10.96 4.84 22.56
CA ARG A 92 -11.42 6.03 21.81
C ARG A 92 -10.37 6.44 20.77
N THR A 93 -10.76 7.22 19.77
CA THR A 93 -9.83 7.78 18.77
C THR A 93 -9.44 9.20 19.15
N GLY A 94 -8.15 9.51 19.12
CA GLY A 94 -7.63 10.88 19.14
C GLY A 94 -6.85 11.21 17.87
N ILE A 95 -6.43 12.46 17.78
CA ILE A 95 -5.64 12.99 16.67
C ILE A 95 -4.31 13.49 17.22
N ALA A 96 -3.22 13.14 16.55
CA ALA A 96 -1.98 13.88 16.62
C ALA A 96 -1.59 14.33 15.22
N THR A 97 -0.87 15.44 15.13
CA THR A 97 -0.39 15.94 13.84
C THR A 97 1.11 16.18 13.83
N SER A 98 1.72 16.04 12.65
CA SER A 98 3.17 16.17 12.49
C SER A 98 3.54 16.69 11.09
N SER A 99 4.71 17.30 10.97
CA SER A 99 5.34 17.64 9.69
C SER A 99 6.31 16.58 9.20
N ASP A 100 6.93 15.83 10.12
CA ASP A 100 8.03 14.89 9.83
C ASP A 100 7.70 13.43 10.19
N GLY A 101 6.60 13.21 10.92
CA GLY A 101 6.18 11.89 11.39
C GLY A 101 6.92 11.37 12.62
N VAL A 102 7.83 12.18 13.18
CA VAL A 102 8.63 11.86 14.37
C VAL A 102 8.16 12.67 15.56
N VAL A 103 7.93 13.97 15.37
CA VAL A 103 7.44 14.87 16.43
C VAL A 103 5.95 15.10 16.23
N TRP A 104 5.15 14.62 17.18
CA TRP A 104 3.69 14.65 17.11
C TRP A 104 3.09 15.63 18.13
N GLN A 105 2.16 16.47 17.66
CA GLN A 105 1.36 17.35 18.51
C GLN A 105 -0.06 16.79 18.64
N LYS A 106 -0.43 16.35 19.85
CA LYS A 106 -1.80 15.91 20.16
C LYS A 106 -2.78 17.08 20.03
N PHE A 107 -3.94 16.80 19.45
CA PHE A 107 -5.02 17.78 19.34
C PHE A 107 -5.66 18.04 20.71
N ALA A 108 -5.81 19.30 21.08
CA ALA A 108 -6.37 19.69 22.38
C ALA A 108 -7.85 19.27 22.56
N GLY A 109 -8.58 19.09 21.46
CA GLY A 109 -9.96 18.62 21.47
C GLY A 109 -10.13 17.10 21.48
N ASN A 110 -9.06 16.34 21.71
CA ASN A 110 -9.15 14.88 21.85
C ASN A 110 -9.97 14.47 23.09
N PRO A 111 -10.66 13.31 23.06
CA PRO A 111 -10.80 12.40 21.91
C PRO A 111 -11.83 12.89 20.88
N VAL A 112 -11.67 12.48 19.62
CA VAL A 112 -12.54 12.89 18.50
C VAL A 112 -13.60 11.86 18.12
N LEU A 113 -13.42 10.59 18.49
CA LEU A 113 -14.43 9.54 18.36
C LEU A 113 -14.48 8.70 19.63
N GLN A 114 -15.70 8.36 20.06
CA GLN A 114 -15.97 7.60 21.27
C GLN A 114 -17.27 6.80 21.14
N PRO A 115 -17.43 5.69 21.89
CA PRO A 115 -18.67 4.92 21.87
C PRO A 115 -19.89 5.77 22.22
N ASP A 116 -21.00 5.52 21.53
CA ASP A 116 -22.29 6.13 21.82
C ASP A 116 -23.32 5.05 22.13
N ALA A 117 -23.86 5.08 23.35
CA ALA A 117 -24.89 4.13 23.80
C ALA A 117 -26.19 4.20 22.97
N LYS A 118 -26.40 5.28 22.23
CA LYS A 118 -27.54 5.47 21.31
C LYS A 118 -27.24 4.97 19.89
N SER A 119 -25.99 4.69 19.57
CA SER A 119 -25.53 4.19 18.27
C SER A 119 -25.41 2.66 18.28
N TRP A 120 -24.92 2.10 17.18
CA TRP A 120 -24.61 0.68 17.07
C TRP A 120 -23.29 0.31 17.77
N ASP A 121 -22.33 1.22 17.87
CA ASP A 121 -20.99 1.06 18.43
C ASP A 121 -20.93 1.45 19.92
N VAL A 122 -21.55 0.63 20.76
CA VAL A 122 -21.96 1.00 22.12
C VAL A 122 -20.92 0.83 23.23
N SER A 123 -19.96 -0.08 23.08
CA SER A 123 -19.15 -0.57 24.23
C SER A 123 -17.66 -0.68 23.96
N TYR A 124 -17.25 -0.60 22.70
CA TYR A 124 -15.86 -0.70 22.31
C TYR A 124 -15.70 -0.01 20.94
N ILE A 125 -14.84 1.01 20.90
CA ILE A 125 -14.24 1.49 19.65
C ILE A 125 -12.76 1.16 19.76
N ALA A 126 -12.34 -0.02 19.29
CA ALA A 126 -10.94 -0.18 18.95
C ALA A 126 -10.69 0.77 17.79
N ALA A 127 -9.97 1.84 18.05
CA ALA A 127 -9.54 2.75 17.00
C ALA A 127 -8.36 2.15 16.20
N ASN A 128 -8.41 0.82 15.96
CA ASN A 128 -7.72 0.13 14.86
C ASN A 128 -8.38 0.65 13.60
N GLY A 129 -8.05 1.87 13.22
CA GLY A 129 -8.72 2.61 12.17
C GLY A 129 -7.87 2.71 10.93
N ALA A 130 -8.54 2.93 9.80
CA ALA A 130 -7.90 3.25 8.54
C ALA A 130 -8.40 4.61 8.04
N ALA A 131 -7.51 5.59 8.06
CA ALA A 131 -7.72 6.87 7.42
C ALA A 131 -7.19 6.85 5.99
N ILE A 132 -8.03 7.30 5.05
CA ILE A 132 -7.63 7.55 3.67
C ILE A 132 -8.23 8.86 3.17
N VAL A 133 -7.46 9.64 2.41
CA VAL A 133 -7.99 10.78 1.68
C VAL A 133 -8.61 10.27 0.38
N TRP A 134 -9.93 10.39 0.26
CA TRP A 134 -10.68 9.96 -0.92
C TRP A 134 -11.67 11.05 -1.34
N LYS A 135 -11.61 11.44 -2.62
CA LYS A 135 -12.49 12.49 -3.20
C LYS A 135 -12.51 13.78 -2.36
N GLY A 136 -11.34 14.23 -1.90
CA GLY A 136 -11.15 15.51 -1.20
C GLY A 136 -11.55 15.52 0.29
N LYS A 137 -11.85 14.36 0.88
CA LYS A 137 -12.16 14.22 2.32
C LYS A 137 -11.45 13.01 2.91
N ILE A 138 -11.30 13.00 4.22
CA ILE A 138 -10.87 11.82 4.97
C ILE A 138 -12.09 10.91 5.16
N LEU A 139 -11.92 9.65 4.76
CA LEU A 139 -12.71 8.53 5.23
C LEU A 139 -11.91 7.84 6.33
N TYR A 140 -12.49 7.71 7.52
CA TYR A 140 -11.93 6.99 8.64
C TYR A 140 -12.79 5.78 8.95
N PHE A 141 -12.31 4.61 8.56
CA PHE A 141 -12.93 3.34 8.88
C PHE A 141 -12.45 2.91 10.25
N TYR A 142 -13.35 2.45 11.11
CA TYR A 142 -13.00 2.13 12.50
C TYR A 142 -13.75 0.90 12.99
N GLN A 143 -13.15 0.15 13.90
CA GLN A 143 -13.80 -0.99 14.52
C GLN A 143 -14.70 -0.51 15.67
N GLY A 144 -15.98 -0.85 15.60
CA GLY A 144 -16.95 -0.63 16.67
C GLY A 144 -17.55 -1.96 17.13
N ARG A 145 -18.10 -1.99 18.35
CA ARG A 145 -18.73 -3.20 18.92
C ARG A 145 -20.18 -2.97 19.26
N ASP A 146 -21.01 -3.89 18.80
CA ASP A 146 -22.45 -3.84 19.03
C ASP A 146 -22.86 -4.32 20.43
N LYS A 147 -24.16 -4.16 20.74
CA LYS A 147 -24.75 -4.60 22.02
C LYS A 147 -24.64 -6.10 22.25
N SER A 148 -24.50 -6.90 21.19
CA SER A 148 -24.28 -8.34 21.26
C SER A 148 -22.81 -8.71 21.47
N GLY A 149 -21.90 -7.72 21.45
CA GLY A 149 -20.49 -7.93 21.62
C GLY A 149 -19.75 -8.30 20.32
N ARG A 150 -20.40 -8.21 19.15
CA ARG A 150 -19.74 -8.45 17.85
C ARG A 150 -19.09 -7.18 17.35
N THR A 151 -17.89 -7.30 16.78
CA THR A 151 -17.20 -6.17 16.17
C THR A 151 -17.57 -6.04 14.70
N GLN A 152 -17.76 -4.81 14.27
CA GLN A 152 -18.08 -4.43 12.89
C GLN A 152 -17.28 -3.18 12.52
N ILE A 153 -17.21 -2.84 11.23
CA ILE A 153 -16.47 -1.67 10.77
C ILE A 153 -17.44 -0.54 10.44
N GLY A 154 -17.25 0.59 11.12
CA GLY A 154 -17.92 1.87 10.90
C GLY A 154 -17.17 2.77 9.95
N LEU A 155 -17.80 3.90 9.63
CA LEU A 155 -17.21 4.97 8.84
C LEU A 155 -17.49 6.31 9.51
N ALA A 156 -16.46 7.13 9.66
CA ALA A 156 -16.58 8.54 9.96
C ALA A 156 -15.90 9.36 8.83
N THR A 157 -16.41 10.56 8.56
CA THR A 157 -15.84 11.41 7.50
C THR A 157 -15.46 12.79 8.01
N SER A 158 -14.39 13.35 7.46
CA SER A 158 -13.90 14.69 7.82
C SER A 158 -13.35 15.43 6.60
N SER A 159 -13.65 16.71 6.46
CA SER A 159 -13.08 17.58 5.42
C SER A 159 -11.86 18.36 5.90
N ASP A 160 -11.76 18.64 7.20
CA ASP A 160 -10.67 19.39 7.82
C ASP A 160 -9.63 18.50 8.52
N GLY A 161 -9.93 17.21 8.66
CA GLY A 161 -9.12 16.22 9.35
C GLY A 161 -9.26 16.24 10.87
N PHE A 162 -10.06 17.14 11.46
CA PHE A 162 -10.25 17.28 12.90
C PHE A 162 -11.67 16.95 13.36
N LYS A 163 -12.69 17.41 12.62
CA LYS A 163 -14.09 17.20 12.95
C LYS A 163 -14.66 16.07 12.12
N PHE A 164 -15.25 15.08 12.79
CA PHE A 164 -15.80 13.89 12.16
C PHE A 164 -17.32 13.88 12.21
N THR A 165 -17.92 13.40 11.12
CA THR A 165 -19.33 13.02 11.03
C THR A 165 -19.42 11.51 10.90
N ASN A 166 -20.03 10.85 11.88
CA ASN A 166 -20.21 9.41 11.91
C ASN A 166 -21.32 8.97 10.96
N TYR A 167 -21.10 7.86 10.26
CA TYR A 167 -22.14 7.15 9.55
C TYR A 167 -22.98 6.36 10.57
N PRO A 168 -24.32 6.42 10.51
CA PRO A 168 -25.19 5.94 11.60
C PRO A 168 -25.27 4.41 11.75
N LYS A 169 -24.64 3.65 10.85
CA LYS A 169 -24.65 2.18 10.81
C LYS A 169 -23.25 1.68 10.49
N PRO A 170 -22.93 0.40 10.78
CA PRO A 170 -21.75 -0.23 10.22
C PRO A 170 -21.79 -0.17 8.69
N VAL A 171 -20.66 0.11 8.06
CA VAL A 171 -20.51 0.02 6.59
C VAL A 171 -20.06 -1.39 6.18
N PHE A 172 -19.50 -2.16 7.11
CA PHE A 172 -19.11 -3.54 6.89
C PHE A 172 -19.39 -4.41 8.13
N ALA A 173 -20.42 -5.24 8.02
CA ALA A 173 -20.88 -6.16 9.08
C ALA A 173 -20.20 -7.52 8.96
N THR A 174 -20.40 -8.42 9.93
CA THR A 174 -19.91 -9.81 9.90
C THR A 174 -20.50 -10.62 8.74
N GLY A 175 -19.82 -11.71 8.38
CA GLY A 175 -20.34 -12.68 7.41
C GLY A 175 -21.58 -13.44 7.91
N ALA A 176 -22.13 -14.28 7.05
CA ALA A 176 -23.21 -15.20 7.42
C ALA A 176 -22.73 -16.21 8.48
N ALA A 177 -23.67 -16.88 9.16
CA ALA A 177 -23.34 -17.96 10.08
C ALA A 177 -22.42 -19.00 9.42
N HIS A 178 -21.44 -19.49 10.18
CA HIS A 178 -20.39 -20.42 9.75
C HIS A 178 -19.41 -19.90 8.68
N ALA A 179 -19.53 -18.65 8.24
CA ALA A 179 -18.49 -18.00 7.45
C ALA A 179 -17.21 -17.81 8.29
N TRP A 180 -16.08 -17.65 7.61
CA TRP A 180 -14.79 -17.45 8.26
C TRP A 180 -14.70 -16.14 9.07
N ASP A 181 -15.56 -15.16 8.76
CA ASP A 181 -15.71 -13.86 9.41
C ASP A 181 -17.09 -13.68 10.09
N SER A 182 -17.71 -14.79 10.56
CA SER A 182 -19.08 -14.80 11.08
C SER A 182 -19.26 -14.14 12.45
N GLN A 183 -18.20 -14.03 13.28
CA GLN A 183 -18.29 -13.54 14.66
C GLN A 183 -17.80 -12.10 14.83
N ALA A 184 -16.75 -11.73 14.12
CA ALA A 184 -16.18 -10.40 14.22
C ALA A 184 -15.50 -10.02 12.91
N VAL A 185 -15.65 -8.74 12.55
CA VAL A 185 -14.78 -8.07 11.58
C VAL A 185 -14.15 -6.86 12.23
N GLY A 186 -12.92 -6.54 11.86
CA GLY A 186 -12.10 -5.54 12.53
C GLY A 186 -10.88 -5.15 11.74
N ASP A 187 -10.01 -4.37 12.39
CA ASP A 187 -8.71 -3.95 11.88
C ASP A 187 -8.70 -3.53 10.41
N PRO A 188 -9.55 -2.57 10.01
CA PRO A 188 -9.54 -2.05 8.65
C PRO A 188 -8.17 -1.51 8.27
N TYR A 189 -7.78 -1.76 7.03
CA TYR A 189 -6.78 -1.00 6.29
C TYR A 189 -7.29 -0.75 4.88
N VAL A 190 -7.18 0.48 4.39
CA VAL A 190 -7.79 0.87 3.11
C VAL A 190 -6.75 1.48 2.18
N ILE A 191 -6.70 0.94 0.96
CA ILE A 191 -5.98 1.55 -0.16
C ILE A 191 -6.97 1.97 -1.25
N ALA A 192 -6.57 2.95 -2.06
CA ALA A 192 -7.32 3.36 -3.24
C ALA A 192 -6.55 2.99 -4.50
N LYS A 193 -7.23 2.34 -5.45
CA LYS A 193 -6.64 1.97 -6.72
C LYS A 193 -7.70 1.85 -7.80
N ASP A 194 -7.40 2.37 -9.00
CA ASP A 194 -8.22 2.26 -10.21
C ASP A 194 -9.70 2.63 -10.01
N GLY A 195 -9.95 3.69 -9.23
CA GLY A 195 -11.30 4.21 -8.95
C GLY A 195 -12.06 3.52 -7.81
N TYR A 196 -11.47 2.48 -7.21
CA TYR A 196 -12.04 1.73 -6.10
C TYR A 196 -11.24 1.91 -4.81
N LEU A 197 -11.92 1.69 -3.70
CA LEU A 197 -11.35 1.46 -2.38
C LEU A 197 -11.28 -0.05 -2.14
N TYR A 198 -10.19 -0.50 -1.54
CA TYR A 198 -9.99 -1.88 -1.13
C TYR A 198 -9.72 -1.91 0.36
N LEU A 199 -10.59 -2.61 1.09
CA LEU A 199 -10.55 -2.80 2.53
C LEU A 199 -9.94 -4.17 2.81
N TYR A 200 -8.73 -4.16 3.35
CA TYR A 200 -8.13 -5.31 4.02
C TYR A 200 -8.63 -5.32 5.46
N TYR A 201 -9.08 -6.47 5.96
CA TYR A 201 -9.74 -6.55 7.26
C TYR A 201 -9.49 -7.87 7.97
N LEU A 202 -9.51 -7.83 9.30
CA LEU A 202 -9.57 -9.01 10.14
C LEU A 202 -10.98 -9.60 10.13
N GLY A 203 -11.09 -10.92 9.95
CA GLY A 203 -12.32 -11.68 10.21
C GLY A 203 -12.06 -12.81 11.20
N GLN A 204 -13.05 -13.06 12.06
CA GLN A 204 -13.02 -14.11 13.07
C GLN A 204 -14.25 -15.02 12.97
N ASN A 205 -14.03 -16.33 13.07
CA ASN A 205 -15.09 -17.34 13.07
C ASN A 205 -15.54 -17.73 14.49
N GLU A 206 -16.46 -18.70 14.57
CA GLU A 206 -17.09 -19.22 15.80
C GLU A 206 -16.11 -19.91 16.77
N ILE A 207 -14.95 -20.36 16.29
CA ILE A 207 -13.91 -20.99 17.12
C ILE A 207 -12.73 -20.04 17.37
N ALA A 208 -12.96 -18.72 17.22
CA ALA A 208 -11.99 -17.65 17.45
C ALA A 208 -10.74 -17.66 16.54
N THR A 209 -10.78 -18.35 15.40
CA THR A 209 -9.72 -18.26 14.38
C THR A 209 -9.79 -16.91 13.69
N GLN A 210 -8.67 -16.18 13.72
CA GLN A 210 -8.51 -14.86 13.10
C GLN A 210 -7.71 -14.95 11.80
N ARG A 211 -8.25 -14.39 10.73
CA ARG A 211 -7.69 -14.40 9.37
C ARG A 211 -7.91 -13.07 8.68
N LEU A 212 -7.22 -12.81 7.57
CA LEU A 212 -7.42 -11.59 6.79
C LEU A 212 -8.25 -11.84 5.55
N GLY A 213 -9.06 -10.85 5.18
CA GLY A 213 -9.81 -10.80 3.93
C GLY A 213 -9.66 -9.45 3.24
N VAL A 214 -10.21 -9.37 2.02
CA VAL A 214 -10.34 -8.14 1.24
C VAL A 214 -11.77 -7.93 0.77
N ALA A 215 -12.19 -6.67 0.76
CA ALA A 215 -13.43 -6.20 0.17
C ALA A 215 -13.19 -4.96 -0.69
N ARG A 216 -14.09 -4.66 -1.62
CA ARG A 216 -13.97 -3.55 -2.57
C ARG A 216 -15.21 -2.68 -2.52
N SER A 217 -15.04 -1.37 -2.69
CA SER A 217 -16.11 -0.40 -2.73
C SER A 217 -15.78 0.76 -3.69
N SER A 218 -16.80 1.34 -4.33
CA SER A 218 -16.65 2.55 -5.14
C SER A 218 -17.01 3.84 -4.38
N ASP A 219 -17.64 3.71 -3.21
CA ASP A 219 -18.18 4.82 -2.41
C ASP A 219 -17.70 4.84 -0.95
N GLY A 220 -17.09 3.75 -0.47
CA GLY A 220 -16.66 3.56 0.92
C GLY A 220 -17.79 3.19 1.87
N ILE A 221 -19.02 2.99 1.38
CA ILE A 221 -20.20 2.68 2.19
C ILE A 221 -20.69 1.27 1.88
N THR A 222 -20.78 0.93 0.60
CA THR A 222 -21.24 -0.38 0.14
C THR A 222 -20.03 -1.21 -0.25
N TRP A 223 -19.84 -2.34 0.42
CA TRP A 223 -18.66 -3.18 0.27
C TRP A 223 -19.02 -4.56 -0.25
N GLN A 224 -18.28 -5.01 -1.26
CA GLN A 224 -18.36 -6.35 -1.80
C GLN A 224 -17.17 -7.16 -1.28
N ARG A 225 -17.39 -8.34 -0.70
CA ARG A 225 -16.32 -9.25 -0.28
C ARG A 225 -15.73 -9.97 -1.49
N SER A 226 -14.43 -10.22 -1.46
CA SER A 226 -13.78 -11.09 -2.45
C SER A 226 -14.24 -12.55 -2.29
N PRO A 227 -14.49 -13.29 -3.39
CA PRO A 227 -14.74 -14.73 -3.34
C PRO A 227 -13.53 -15.52 -2.81
N ALA A 228 -12.32 -15.03 -3.06
CA ALA A 228 -11.06 -15.62 -2.59
C ALA A 228 -10.81 -15.50 -1.07
N ASN A 229 -11.70 -14.86 -0.32
CA ASN A 229 -11.53 -14.73 1.13
C ASN A 229 -11.65 -16.09 1.85
N PRO A 230 -10.86 -16.33 2.91
CA PRO A 230 -9.80 -15.47 3.46
C PRO A 230 -8.53 -15.48 2.59
N ILE A 231 -7.84 -14.34 2.53
CA ILE A 231 -6.62 -14.16 1.71
C ILE A 231 -5.31 -14.42 2.47
N LEU A 232 -5.36 -14.48 3.80
CA LEU A 232 -4.22 -14.85 4.65
C LEU A 232 -4.71 -15.62 5.87
N ASP A 233 -4.18 -16.84 6.06
CA ASP A 233 -4.51 -17.73 7.18
C ASP A 233 -3.43 -17.71 8.27
N VAL A 234 -3.71 -18.23 9.46
CA VAL A 234 -2.81 -18.32 10.63
C VAL A 234 -1.50 -19.03 10.29
N GLY A 235 -0.42 -18.66 10.99
CA GLY A 235 0.90 -19.29 10.81
C GLY A 235 0.93 -20.77 11.21
N ALA A 236 1.93 -21.50 10.70
CA ALA A 236 2.18 -22.88 11.12
C ALA A 236 2.68 -22.92 12.57
N TYR A 237 2.55 -24.05 13.25
CA TYR A 237 3.09 -24.24 14.61
C TYR A 237 4.58 -23.81 14.69
N GLY A 238 4.91 -23.03 15.71
CA GLY A 238 6.24 -22.48 15.94
C GLY A 238 6.57 -21.19 15.15
N SER A 239 5.67 -20.72 14.28
CA SER A 239 5.80 -19.40 13.67
C SER A 239 5.36 -18.28 14.62
N PHE A 240 5.84 -17.06 14.39
CA PHE A 240 5.51 -15.90 15.23
C PHE A 240 4.01 -15.51 15.20
N ASP A 241 3.25 -16.04 14.25
CA ASP A 241 1.82 -15.81 14.03
C ASP A 241 0.97 -17.08 14.23
N GLU A 242 1.48 -18.06 14.99
CA GLU A 242 0.81 -19.34 15.27
C GLU A 242 -0.45 -19.20 16.15
N ASN A 243 -0.52 -18.16 17.00
CA ASN A 243 -1.65 -17.90 17.89
C ASN A 243 -2.60 -16.83 17.30
N GLY A 244 -2.48 -16.57 16.01
CA GLY A 244 -3.32 -15.65 15.24
C GLY A 244 -2.57 -14.46 14.68
N LEU A 245 -3.27 -13.75 13.80
CA LEU A 245 -2.77 -12.59 13.07
C LEU A 245 -3.90 -11.59 12.84
N GLY A 246 -3.52 -10.34 12.57
CA GLY A 246 -4.45 -9.24 12.38
C GLY A 246 -3.76 -7.98 11.90
N GLU A 247 -4.50 -6.87 12.00
CA GLU A 247 -3.96 -5.51 11.84
C GLU A 247 -3.09 -5.30 10.59
N PRO A 248 -3.65 -5.58 9.38
CA PRO A 248 -2.91 -5.47 8.14
C PRO A 248 -2.56 -4.02 7.82
N SER A 249 -1.49 -3.82 7.06
CA SER A 249 -1.27 -2.60 6.31
C SER A 249 -0.63 -2.90 4.97
N VAL A 250 -1.10 -2.26 3.91
CA VAL A 250 -0.75 -2.62 2.53
C VAL A 250 -0.12 -1.43 1.81
N ALA A 251 1.09 -1.64 1.31
CA ALA A 251 1.71 -0.77 0.32
C ALA A 251 1.67 -1.40 -1.06
N TYR A 252 1.38 -0.58 -2.06
CA TYR A 252 1.67 -0.93 -3.44
C TYR A 252 3.02 -0.33 -3.82
N ALA A 253 4.03 -1.19 -3.96
CA ALA A 253 5.34 -0.86 -4.49
C ALA A 253 5.54 -1.71 -5.76
N PRO A 254 5.09 -1.19 -6.93
CA PRO A 254 4.99 -1.97 -8.16
C PRO A 254 6.25 -2.79 -8.45
N PRO A 255 6.17 -4.03 -8.95
CA PRO A 255 4.95 -4.73 -9.34
C PRO A 255 4.24 -5.42 -8.16
N TYR A 256 4.72 -5.27 -6.92
CA TYR A 256 4.22 -6.00 -5.77
C TYR A 256 3.35 -5.15 -4.85
N PHE A 257 2.37 -5.81 -4.26
CA PHE A 257 1.79 -5.41 -3.00
C PHE A 257 2.61 -6.03 -1.87
N TYR A 258 2.87 -5.24 -0.85
CA TYR A 258 3.49 -5.65 0.40
C TYR A 258 2.46 -5.45 1.51
N MET A 259 2.15 -6.50 2.24
CA MET A 259 1.31 -6.45 3.43
C MET A 259 2.21 -6.62 4.63
N LEU A 260 2.27 -5.62 5.51
CA LEU A 260 2.66 -5.86 6.89
C LEU A 260 1.45 -6.36 7.65
N TYR A 261 1.65 -7.28 8.58
CA TYR A 261 0.58 -7.79 9.44
C TYR A 261 1.14 -8.11 10.82
N THR A 262 0.32 -8.02 11.85
CA THR A 262 0.72 -8.43 13.20
C THR A 262 0.55 -9.94 13.33
N GLY A 263 1.56 -10.61 13.89
CA GLY A 263 1.49 -11.99 14.35
C GLY A 263 1.57 -12.07 15.86
N ARG A 264 0.87 -13.04 16.45
CA ARG A 264 0.95 -13.38 17.88
C ARG A 264 1.55 -14.77 18.04
N SER A 265 2.59 -14.88 18.86
CA SER A 265 3.15 -16.17 19.25
C SER A 265 2.24 -16.87 20.27
N ASN A 266 2.52 -18.15 20.56
CA ASN A 266 1.90 -18.88 21.68
C ASN A 266 2.10 -18.27 23.08
N THR A 267 2.95 -17.25 23.19
CA THR A 267 3.33 -16.56 24.42
C THR A 267 2.86 -15.10 24.41
N GLU A 268 1.93 -14.75 23.52
CA GLU A 268 1.37 -13.40 23.34
C GLU A 268 2.40 -12.32 22.96
N ILE A 269 3.62 -12.72 22.57
CA ILE A 269 4.58 -11.78 22.00
C ILE A 269 4.10 -11.44 20.59
N ARG A 270 4.01 -10.14 20.31
CA ARG A 270 3.58 -9.63 19.01
C ARG A 270 4.73 -9.04 18.22
N ASN A 271 4.71 -9.27 16.92
CA ASN A 271 5.64 -8.68 15.99
C ASN A 271 4.96 -8.45 14.64
N LEU A 272 5.60 -7.66 13.80
CA LEU A 272 5.19 -7.52 12.41
C LEU A 272 5.81 -8.65 11.57
N GLY A 273 5.02 -9.25 10.70
CA GLY A 273 5.51 -10.02 9.55
C GLY A 273 5.19 -9.30 8.26
N TYR A 274 5.60 -9.90 7.14
CA TYR A 274 5.12 -9.44 5.84
C TYR A 274 4.76 -10.58 4.89
N ALA A 275 3.82 -10.25 4.01
CA ALA A 275 3.45 -11.04 2.87
C ALA A 275 3.53 -10.19 1.60
N VAL A 276 3.65 -10.86 0.46
CA VAL A 276 3.76 -10.22 -0.85
C VAL A 276 2.73 -10.81 -1.79
N SER A 277 2.22 -9.96 -2.68
CA SER A 277 1.25 -10.34 -3.69
C SER A 277 1.50 -9.56 -4.98
N THR A 278 1.13 -10.14 -6.12
CA THR A 278 1.17 -9.44 -7.40
C THR A 278 -0.19 -8.85 -7.78
N ASP A 279 -1.29 -9.35 -7.21
CA ASP A 279 -2.66 -8.94 -7.52
C ASP A 279 -3.42 -8.37 -6.32
N GLY A 280 -2.79 -8.37 -5.14
CA GLY A 280 -3.34 -7.92 -3.87
C GLY A 280 -4.44 -8.82 -3.27
N ILE A 281 -4.67 -10.01 -3.86
CA ILE A 281 -5.62 -11.03 -3.39
C ILE A 281 -4.88 -12.30 -2.98
N HIS A 282 -3.93 -12.77 -3.79
CA HIS A 282 -3.19 -13.99 -3.53
C HIS A 282 -1.86 -13.63 -2.88
N TRP A 283 -1.72 -13.97 -1.60
CA TRP A 283 -0.58 -13.56 -0.78
C TRP A 283 0.34 -14.73 -0.44
N LYS A 284 1.64 -14.48 -0.55
CA LYS A 284 2.68 -15.38 -0.04
C LYS A 284 3.29 -14.77 1.22
N LYS A 285 3.14 -15.44 2.37
CA LYS A 285 3.88 -15.08 3.58
C LYS A 285 5.38 -15.25 3.35
N MET A 286 6.13 -14.25 3.77
CA MET A 286 7.59 -14.25 3.67
C MET A 286 8.28 -14.36 5.04
N SER A 287 7.53 -14.05 6.12
CA SER A 287 7.98 -14.16 7.50
C SER A 287 7.56 -15.48 8.13
N VAL A 288 8.53 -16.21 8.68
CA VAL A 288 8.30 -17.30 9.66
C VAL A 288 8.56 -16.81 11.09
N ALA A 289 9.42 -15.79 11.22
CA ALA A 289 9.68 -15.05 12.43
C ALA A 289 9.32 -13.58 12.25
N GLY A 290 9.12 -12.88 13.37
CA GLY A 290 8.83 -11.46 13.36
C GLY A 290 9.99 -10.63 12.81
N LEU A 291 9.65 -9.58 12.07
CA LEU A 291 10.57 -8.71 11.35
C LEU A 291 11.49 -7.90 12.28
N ILE A 292 10.98 -7.42 13.40
CA ILE A 292 11.79 -6.66 14.36
C ILE A 292 12.42 -7.63 15.36
N THR A 293 13.74 -7.76 15.29
CA THR A 293 14.52 -8.68 16.14
C THR A 293 14.62 -8.18 17.57
N ASP A 294 14.91 -9.08 18.53
CA ASP A 294 15.11 -8.72 19.94
C ASP A 294 16.21 -7.66 20.14
N ARG A 295 17.21 -7.60 19.24
CA ARG A 295 18.27 -6.58 19.29
C ARG A 295 17.80 -5.19 18.85
N GLN A 296 16.73 -5.12 18.08
CA GLN A 296 16.14 -3.87 17.60
C GLN A 296 15.02 -3.37 18.52
N ARG A 297 14.48 -4.25 19.38
CA ARG A 297 13.51 -3.87 20.42
C ARG A 297 14.19 -3.02 21.50
N ALA A 298 13.41 -2.09 22.03
CA ALA A 298 13.73 -1.32 23.21
C ALA A 298 12.90 -1.83 24.41
N ALA A 299 13.12 -1.23 25.58
CA ALA A 299 12.40 -1.62 26.79
C ALA A 299 10.87 -1.37 26.68
N TRP A 300 10.45 -0.38 25.89
CA TRP A 300 9.05 0.06 25.79
C TRP A 300 8.21 -0.80 24.83
N ASP A 301 8.83 -1.45 23.85
CA ASP A 301 8.19 -2.31 22.83
C ASP A 301 8.69 -3.76 22.89
N LEU A 302 9.17 -4.18 24.06
CA LEU A 302 9.84 -5.46 24.26
C LEU A 302 8.93 -6.67 23.96
N LYS A 303 7.61 -6.54 24.11
CA LYS A 303 6.66 -7.64 23.99
C LYS A 303 5.66 -7.47 22.86
N VAL A 304 5.33 -6.24 22.49
CA VAL A 304 4.30 -5.94 21.51
C VAL A 304 4.87 -4.99 20.48
N ILE A 305 4.70 -5.36 19.20
CA ILE A 305 4.83 -4.51 18.01
C ILE A 305 3.67 -4.92 17.09
N CYS A 306 2.74 -4.02 16.83
CA CYS A 306 1.48 -4.30 16.15
C CYS A 306 0.91 -3.08 15.40
N ASP A 307 -0.22 -3.25 14.73
CA ASP A 307 -1.05 -2.16 14.18
C ASP A 307 -0.28 -1.16 13.32
N SER A 308 0.39 -1.69 12.30
CA SER A 308 1.21 -0.85 11.43
C SER A 308 0.37 0.07 10.53
N THR A 309 0.87 1.28 10.24
CA THR A 309 0.51 2.06 9.05
C THR A 309 1.78 2.49 8.34
N LEU A 310 1.78 2.43 7.01
CA LEU A 310 2.91 2.82 6.18
C LEU A 310 2.57 3.92 5.16
N LEU A 311 3.49 4.88 5.02
CA LEU A 311 3.43 5.90 3.97
C LEU A 311 4.77 6.02 3.25
N PRO A 312 4.76 6.30 1.93
CA PRO A 312 5.99 6.44 1.17
C PRO A 312 6.72 7.74 1.56
N VAL A 313 8.05 7.66 1.69
CA VAL A 313 8.93 8.82 1.94
C VAL A 313 9.89 9.09 0.78
N GLY A 314 9.74 8.36 -0.33
CA GLY A 314 10.55 8.49 -1.54
C GLY A 314 11.67 7.46 -1.61
N ASN A 315 12.27 7.31 -2.79
CA ASN A 315 13.34 6.32 -3.04
C ASN A 315 12.98 4.89 -2.60
N GLY A 316 11.71 4.53 -2.80
CA GLY A 316 11.07 3.27 -2.37
C GLY A 316 11.23 2.92 -0.89
N LYS A 317 11.58 3.90 -0.06
CA LYS A 317 11.51 3.82 1.39
C LYS A 317 10.13 4.21 1.88
N TRP A 318 9.74 3.60 2.98
CA TRP A 318 8.45 3.81 3.63
C TRP A 318 8.68 4.03 5.12
N SER A 319 8.01 5.03 5.67
CA SER A 319 7.86 5.13 7.12
C SER A 319 6.77 4.18 7.56
N VAL A 320 7.02 3.45 8.64
CA VAL A 320 6.08 2.54 9.28
C VAL A 320 5.87 3.03 10.71
N TRP A 321 4.67 3.46 11.05
CA TRP A 321 4.27 3.69 12.43
C TRP A 321 3.61 2.43 12.96
N PHE A 322 3.88 2.06 14.20
CA PHE A 322 3.37 0.84 14.82
C PHE A 322 3.04 1.10 16.29
N GLY A 323 2.08 0.36 16.83
CA GLY A 323 1.86 0.28 18.28
C GLY A 323 2.91 -0.62 18.92
N GLY A 324 3.45 -0.23 20.08
CA GLY A 324 4.41 -1.02 20.83
C GLY A 324 4.11 -1.05 22.33
N GLY A 325 4.53 -2.11 23.00
CA GLY A 325 4.30 -2.32 24.44
C GLY A 325 5.25 -3.34 25.07
N ASP A 326 5.36 -3.31 26.40
CA ASP A 326 6.32 -4.09 27.18
C ASP A 326 5.67 -5.29 27.92
N LYS A 327 4.36 -5.50 27.74
CA LYS A 327 3.59 -6.61 28.31
C LYS A 327 2.96 -7.46 27.22
N ALA A 328 3.08 -8.78 27.36
CA ALA A 328 2.48 -9.76 26.47
C ALA A 328 1.05 -10.09 26.96
N GLU A 329 0.10 -9.23 26.59
CA GLU A 329 -1.33 -9.42 26.91
C GLU A 329 -2.17 -9.38 25.63
N PRO A 330 -3.38 -10.00 25.59
CA PRO A 330 -4.13 -10.17 24.34
C PRO A 330 -4.75 -8.92 23.73
N ALA A 331 -4.93 -7.81 24.46
CA ALA A 331 -5.59 -6.63 23.89
C ALA A 331 -5.18 -5.27 24.49
N GLN A 332 -5.03 -5.19 25.81
CA GLN A 332 -4.94 -3.91 26.53
C GLN A 332 -4.10 -4.07 27.80
N ASN A 333 -3.77 -2.96 28.45
CA ASN A 333 -2.77 -2.84 29.51
C ASN A 333 -1.36 -3.23 29.04
N LEU A 334 -1.02 -2.86 27.80
CA LEU A 334 0.26 -3.19 27.16
C LEU A 334 1.38 -2.22 27.55
N ASN A 335 1.04 -1.16 28.30
CA ASN A 335 1.83 0.07 28.41
C ASN A 335 2.07 0.66 27.02
N GLY A 336 1.02 0.67 26.19
CA GLY A 336 1.09 0.95 24.78
C GLY A 336 1.54 2.37 24.44
N GLU A 337 2.44 2.48 23.46
CA GLU A 337 2.88 3.73 22.82
C GLU A 337 3.06 3.52 21.32
N VAL A 338 3.27 4.59 20.54
CA VAL A 338 3.50 4.47 19.10
C VAL A 338 4.96 4.70 18.76
N GLY A 339 5.55 3.73 18.06
CA GLY A 339 6.90 3.78 17.50
C GLY A 339 6.91 4.11 16.02
N MET A 340 8.13 4.17 15.47
CA MET A 340 8.36 4.38 14.06
C MET A 340 9.57 3.59 13.58
N ALA A 341 9.44 2.97 12.42
CA ALA A 341 10.51 2.35 11.67
C ALA A 341 10.56 2.91 10.25
N THR A 342 11.67 2.64 9.56
CA THR A 342 11.80 2.84 8.12
C THR A 342 12.08 1.49 7.47
N VAL A 343 11.33 1.19 6.40
CA VAL A 343 11.53 -0.01 5.59
C VAL A 343 11.92 0.40 4.17
N ASP A 344 12.79 -0.40 3.56
CA ASP A 344 13.18 -0.27 2.16
C ASP A 344 12.49 -1.37 1.34
N LEU A 345 11.66 -0.95 0.37
CA LEU A 345 10.97 -1.82 -0.58
C LEU A 345 11.58 -1.73 -2.00
N THR A 346 12.72 -1.06 -2.17
CA THR A 346 13.44 -0.98 -3.47
C THR A 346 14.32 -2.17 -3.77
N GLN A 347 14.71 -2.91 -2.74
CA GLN A 347 15.72 -3.95 -2.87
C GLN A 347 15.18 -4.98 -3.88
N GLY A 348 16.03 -5.39 -4.85
CA GLY A 348 16.11 -6.70 -5.49
C GLY A 348 15.08 -7.22 -6.50
N ARG A 349 14.20 -6.40 -7.13
CA ARG A 349 13.20 -6.94 -8.08
C ARG A 349 13.88 -7.91 -9.03
N ASN A 350 13.58 -9.21 -8.92
CA ASN A 350 14.21 -10.19 -9.79
C ASN A 350 13.59 -10.03 -11.17
N VAL A 351 14.35 -9.40 -12.06
CA VAL A 351 14.02 -9.12 -13.46
C VAL A 351 14.54 -10.23 -14.38
N ALA A 352 14.96 -11.38 -13.86
CA ALA A 352 15.47 -12.50 -14.68
C ALA A 352 14.41 -13.05 -15.65
N GLU A 353 13.12 -12.81 -15.38
CA GLU A 353 11.99 -13.15 -16.28
C GLU A 353 11.43 -11.93 -17.04
N PHE A 354 12.05 -10.75 -16.94
CA PHE A 354 11.66 -9.58 -17.72
C PHE A 354 12.10 -9.76 -19.18
N ASP A 355 11.18 -10.24 -20.03
CA ASP A 355 11.36 -10.26 -21.48
C ASP A 355 10.86 -8.96 -22.11
N ALA A 356 11.79 -8.06 -22.43
CA ALA A 356 11.49 -6.80 -23.10
C ALA A 356 10.90 -6.97 -24.52
N ASN A 357 10.93 -8.18 -25.10
CA ASN A 357 10.38 -8.49 -26.43
C ASN A 357 9.03 -9.21 -26.38
N ALA A 358 8.50 -9.48 -25.19
CA ALA A 358 7.20 -10.11 -25.05
C ALA A 358 6.10 -9.18 -25.61
N ASP A 359 5.02 -9.74 -26.12
CA ASP A 359 3.86 -8.94 -26.54
C ASP A 359 3.24 -8.31 -25.29
N TRP A 360 3.55 -7.04 -25.00
CA TRP A 360 3.11 -6.30 -23.82
C TRP A 360 1.59 -6.12 -23.71
N THR A 361 0.84 -6.53 -24.74
CA THR A 361 -0.62 -6.69 -24.68
C THR A 361 -1.08 -8.01 -24.06
N LYS A 362 -0.13 -8.91 -23.80
CA LYS A 362 -0.30 -10.28 -23.28
C LYS A 362 0.66 -10.58 -22.11
N THR A 363 1.75 -9.80 -21.96
CA THR A 363 2.59 -9.80 -20.78
C THR A 363 1.90 -9.05 -19.65
N PRO A 364 1.80 -9.61 -18.44
CA PRO A 364 0.98 -8.94 -17.45
C PRO A 364 1.73 -7.94 -16.53
N ILE A 365 3.03 -7.68 -16.77
CA ILE A 365 3.86 -6.61 -16.16
C ILE A 365 4.07 -5.47 -17.19
N ARG A 366 3.88 -4.20 -16.81
CA ARG A 366 4.14 -3.04 -17.68
C ARG A 366 5.51 -2.42 -17.40
N SER A 367 6.05 -1.68 -18.36
CA SER A 367 7.32 -0.95 -18.21
C SER A 367 7.27 0.07 -17.06
N THR A 368 6.10 0.67 -16.81
CA THR A 368 5.82 1.54 -15.66
C THR A 368 5.89 0.84 -14.31
N ASP A 369 5.72 -0.48 -14.28
CA ASP A 369 5.75 -1.25 -13.04
C ASP A 369 7.20 -1.60 -12.64
N VAL A 370 8.17 -1.49 -13.58
CA VAL A 370 9.58 -1.86 -13.39
C VAL A 370 10.52 -0.64 -13.38
N VAL A 371 10.24 0.37 -14.22
CA VAL A 371 11.13 1.52 -14.45
C VAL A 371 10.64 2.75 -13.72
N ARG A 372 11.33 3.14 -12.64
CA ARG A 372 10.94 4.27 -11.77
C ARG A 372 11.18 5.60 -12.48
N GLY A 373 10.12 6.41 -12.61
CA GLY A 373 10.16 7.68 -13.34
C GLY A 373 9.63 7.60 -14.77
N SER A 374 9.05 6.45 -15.14
CA SER A 374 8.39 6.24 -16.42
C SER A 374 6.87 6.47 -16.36
N PHE A 375 6.30 6.84 -17.50
CA PHE A 375 4.92 7.26 -17.69
C PHE A 375 4.33 6.60 -18.94
N PRO A 376 3.01 6.33 -18.96
CA PRO A 376 2.35 5.83 -20.17
C PRO A 376 2.31 6.91 -21.27
N ILE A 377 2.41 6.46 -22.52
CA ILE A 377 2.23 7.29 -23.72
C ILE A 377 0.74 7.37 -24.07
N GLU A 378 0.24 8.59 -24.31
CA GLU A 378 -1.17 8.80 -24.70
C GLU A 378 -1.49 8.10 -26.03
N GLY A 379 -2.60 7.35 -26.07
CA GLY A 379 -3.02 6.60 -27.26
C GLY A 379 -2.20 5.33 -27.55
N ASP A 380 -1.06 5.16 -26.90
CA ASP A 380 -0.38 3.87 -26.82
C ASP A 380 -1.10 3.04 -25.75
N ALA A 381 -1.91 2.06 -26.18
CA ALA A 381 -2.65 1.17 -25.29
C ALA A 381 -1.72 0.17 -24.55
N GLY A 382 -0.64 0.69 -23.96
CA GLY A 382 0.40 -0.02 -23.22
C GLY A 382 1.41 -0.78 -24.08
N LYS A 383 1.54 -0.48 -25.38
CA LYS A 383 2.06 -1.48 -26.32
C LYS A 383 3.53 -1.39 -26.66
N ARG A 384 4.24 -0.25 -26.56
CA ARG A 384 5.62 -0.21 -27.11
C ARG A 384 6.66 0.63 -26.37
N HIS A 385 6.31 1.72 -25.68
CA HIS A 385 7.33 2.55 -25.04
C HIS A 385 6.81 3.20 -23.74
N ALA A 386 7.73 3.62 -22.87
CA ALA A 386 7.40 4.48 -21.75
C ALA A 386 8.08 5.83 -21.93
N TRP A 387 7.31 6.91 -21.78
CA TRP A 387 7.89 8.24 -21.54
C TRP A 387 8.65 8.19 -20.23
N VAL A 388 9.81 8.84 -20.15
CA VAL A 388 10.52 8.99 -18.88
C VAL A 388 10.84 10.44 -18.60
N GLY A 389 10.94 10.76 -17.30
CA GLY A 389 11.42 12.06 -16.85
C GLY A 389 12.93 12.26 -17.06
N PRO A 390 13.50 13.37 -16.55
CA PRO A 390 14.93 13.69 -16.68
C PRO A 390 15.86 12.62 -16.08
N SER A 391 15.38 11.83 -15.13
CA SER A 391 16.07 10.68 -14.59
C SER A 391 15.09 9.54 -14.43
N THR A 392 15.55 8.32 -14.72
CA THR A 392 14.79 7.10 -14.50
C THR A 392 15.70 6.00 -13.96
N PHE A 393 15.17 5.15 -13.07
CA PHE A 393 15.96 4.19 -12.31
C PHE A 393 15.44 2.76 -12.49
N PHE A 394 16.36 1.81 -12.51
CA PHE A 394 16.06 0.39 -12.34
C PHE A 394 17.24 -0.30 -11.63
N THR A 395 16.95 -1.43 -10.99
CA THR A 395 17.97 -2.23 -10.30
C THR A 395 18.39 -3.39 -11.21
N PHE A 396 19.70 -3.64 -11.31
CA PHE A 396 20.28 -4.71 -12.11
C PHE A 396 21.04 -5.70 -11.21
N PRO A 397 20.67 -6.99 -11.16
CA PRO A 397 21.42 -7.97 -10.37
C PRO A 397 22.80 -8.22 -10.97
N ILE A 398 23.83 -8.20 -10.13
CA ILE A 398 25.23 -8.38 -10.54
C ILE A 398 25.68 -9.82 -10.31
N GLU A 399 25.19 -10.41 -9.23
CA GLU A 399 25.43 -11.81 -8.87
C GLU A 399 24.93 -12.73 -10.00
N GLY A 400 25.83 -13.59 -10.52
CA GLY A 400 25.52 -14.50 -11.63
C GLY A 400 25.50 -13.89 -13.04
N ALA A 401 25.60 -12.57 -13.20
CA ALA A 401 25.59 -11.93 -14.53
C ALA A 401 26.92 -12.16 -15.29
N PRO A 402 26.96 -12.65 -16.54
CA PRO A 402 28.22 -12.93 -17.24
C PRO A 402 29.06 -11.65 -17.46
N SER A 403 30.34 -11.67 -17.06
CA SER A 403 31.19 -10.46 -17.10
C SER A 403 31.59 -9.99 -18.50
N ASP A 404 31.45 -10.87 -19.49
CA ASP A 404 31.70 -10.66 -20.91
C ASP A 404 30.50 -10.04 -21.66
N LYS A 405 29.33 -9.98 -21.03
CA LYS A 405 28.11 -9.41 -21.59
C LYS A 405 27.97 -7.91 -21.34
N SER A 406 26.99 -7.31 -22.01
CA SER A 406 26.63 -5.91 -21.82
C SER A 406 25.15 -5.75 -21.47
N LEU A 407 24.86 -4.74 -20.64
CA LEU A 407 23.52 -4.21 -20.46
C LEU A 407 23.23 -3.20 -21.58
N VAL A 408 22.27 -3.52 -22.44
CA VAL A 408 21.91 -2.76 -23.63
C VAL A 408 20.59 -2.01 -23.38
N ILE A 409 20.66 -0.69 -23.41
CA ILE A 409 19.53 0.22 -23.18
C ILE A 409 19.19 0.87 -24.51
N SER A 410 17.95 0.75 -24.97
CA SER A 410 17.49 1.36 -26.21
C SER A 410 16.24 2.20 -26.02
N GLY A 411 16.12 3.25 -26.83
CA GLY A 411 15.03 4.20 -26.74
C GLY A 411 15.04 5.19 -27.89
N TRP A 412 14.27 6.26 -27.73
CA TRP A 412 14.23 7.38 -28.65
C TRP A 412 14.25 8.68 -27.86
N VAL A 413 15.07 9.63 -28.29
CA VAL A 413 15.24 10.92 -27.64
C VAL A 413 14.78 12.05 -28.57
N PRO A 414 13.84 12.90 -28.15
CA PRO A 414 13.38 14.10 -28.88
C PRO A 414 14.34 15.30 -28.71
N ALA A 415 15.65 15.15 -28.97
CA ALA A 415 16.62 16.20 -28.62
C ALA A 415 16.43 17.54 -29.38
N ALA A 416 16.10 17.50 -30.67
CA ALA A 416 15.79 18.70 -31.46
C ALA A 416 14.45 19.29 -31.03
N THR A 417 13.46 18.43 -30.76
CA THR A 417 12.14 18.84 -30.27
C THR A 417 12.27 19.52 -28.90
N ILE A 418 13.05 18.99 -27.97
CA ILE A 418 13.32 19.60 -26.65
C ILE A 418 14.05 20.93 -26.81
N SER A 419 15.09 21.01 -27.64
CA SER A 419 15.83 22.25 -27.91
C SER A 419 14.90 23.36 -28.43
N LYS A 420 14.05 23.03 -29.41
CA LYS A 420 13.08 23.95 -29.99
C LYS A 420 12.03 24.40 -28.98
N THR A 421 11.52 23.46 -28.18
CA THR A 421 10.47 23.66 -27.19
C THR A 421 10.97 24.52 -26.03
N THR A 422 12.16 24.23 -25.52
CA THR A 422 12.76 24.98 -24.39
C THR A 422 13.47 26.27 -24.82
N ARG A 423 13.58 26.53 -26.12
CA ARG A 423 14.38 27.64 -26.70
C ARG A 423 15.82 27.64 -26.17
N THR A 424 16.39 26.45 -25.98
CA THR A 424 17.79 26.28 -25.57
C THR A 424 18.59 25.67 -26.70
N GLU A 425 19.75 26.26 -27.01
CA GLU A 425 20.72 25.69 -27.96
C GLU A 425 21.61 24.66 -27.24
N GLY A 426 21.97 23.56 -27.92
CA GLY A 426 22.86 22.53 -27.38
C GLY A 426 22.42 21.10 -27.70
N SER A 427 23.23 20.13 -27.28
CA SER A 427 22.95 18.69 -27.36
C SER A 427 22.27 18.17 -26.08
N ASP A 428 21.44 17.13 -26.21
CA ASP A 428 20.86 16.41 -25.10
C ASP A 428 21.72 15.20 -24.83
N ARG A 429 21.95 14.90 -23.56
CA ARG A 429 22.89 13.85 -23.15
C ARG A 429 22.14 12.80 -22.37
N ILE A 430 22.15 11.58 -22.88
CA ILE A 430 21.70 10.41 -22.11
C ILE A 430 22.93 9.78 -21.47
N SER A 431 23.00 9.80 -20.14
CA SER A 431 24.03 9.10 -19.37
C SER A 431 23.45 7.93 -18.59
N VAL A 432 24.25 6.88 -18.44
CA VAL A 432 23.98 5.75 -17.58
C VAL A 432 24.91 5.86 -16.39
N VAL A 433 24.32 5.93 -15.20
CA VAL A 433 25.00 6.10 -13.92
C VAL A 433 24.73 4.86 -13.08
N VAL A 434 25.77 4.21 -12.60
CA VAL A 434 25.70 3.02 -11.74
C VAL A 434 26.17 3.41 -10.35
N ASN A 435 25.29 3.30 -9.35
CA ASN A 435 25.56 3.66 -7.95
C ASN A 435 26.24 5.05 -7.81
N GLY A 436 25.76 6.02 -8.58
CA GLY A 436 26.30 7.40 -8.59
C GLY A 436 27.52 7.62 -9.49
N THR A 437 28.07 6.59 -10.13
CA THR A 437 29.19 6.70 -11.07
C THR A 437 28.71 6.64 -12.52
N GLU A 438 28.95 7.68 -13.32
CA GLU A 438 28.65 7.65 -14.76
C GLU A 438 29.54 6.62 -15.45
N VAL A 439 28.93 5.59 -16.05
CA VAL A 439 29.64 4.49 -16.72
C VAL A 439 29.68 4.65 -18.23
N VAL A 440 28.69 5.31 -18.83
CA VAL A 440 28.64 5.66 -20.26
C VAL A 440 27.67 6.80 -20.49
N SER A 441 27.92 7.61 -21.52
CA SER A 441 26.98 8.61 -22.00
C SER A 441 26.99 8.71 -23.53
N LYS A 442 25.89 9.24 -24.08
CA LYS A 442 25.73 9.52 -25.50
C LYS A 442 25.04 10.87 -25.69
N GLU A 443 25.58 11.67 -26.60
CA GLU A 443 25.09 13.00 -26.96
C GLU A 443 24.18 12.94 -28.19
N PHE A 444 23.17 13.79 -28.22
CA PHE A 444 22.16 13.88 -29.28
C PHE A 444 21.89 15.34 -29.64
N VAL A 445 22.06 15.66 -30.91
CA VAL A 445 21.74 17.00 -31.45
C VAL A 445 20.39 17.00 -32.17
N ASN A 446 19.95 15.83 -32.64
CA ASN A 446 18.69 15.63 -33.34
C ASN A 446 17.82 14.62 -32.61
N ASP A 447 16.53 14.63 -32.94
CA ASP A 447 15.62 13.56 -32.55
C ASP A 447 16.15 12.23 -33.12
N ASP A 448 16.43 11.24 -32.28
CA ASP A 448 17.11 10.02 -32.73
C ASP A 448 16.77 8.81 -31.85
N VAL A 449 16.89 7.62 -32.45
CA VAL A 449 16.89 6.37 -31.71
C VAL A 449 18.27 6.15 -31.09
N PHE A 450 18.30 5.53 -29.92
CA PHE A 450 19.55 5.20 -29.27
C PHE A 450 19.62 3.75 -28.83
N THR A 451 20.85 3.26 -28.82
CA THR A 451 21.26 2.03 -28.18
C THR A 451 22.56 2.33 -27.44
N ILE A 452 22.55 2.16 -26.12
CA ILE A 452 23.69 2.36 -25.22
C ILE A 452 24.04 1.00 -24.67
N SER A 453 25.26 0.54 -24.96
CA SER A 453 25.79 -0.72 -24.44
C SER A 453 26.70 -0.43 -23.25
N VAL A 454 26.32 -0.94 -22.09
CA VAL A 454 27.05 -0.78 -20.83
C VAL A 454 27.74 -2.11 -20.52
N PRO A 455 29.08 -2.20 -20.63
CA PRO A 455 29.77 -3.45 -20.30
C PRO A 455 29.48 -3.87 -18.86
N LEU A 456 29.10 -5.12 -18.62
CA LEU A 456 28.78 -5.58 -17.26
C LEU A 456 29.99 -5.57 -16.32
N LYS A 457 31.20 -5.66 -16.87
CA LYS A 457 32.44 -5.38 -16.14
C LYS A 457 32.47 -3.96 -15.54
N SER A 458 31.94 -2.97 -16.26
CA SER A 458 31.87 -1.57 -15.79
C SER A 458 30.78 -1.40 -14.74
N VAL A 459 29.64 -2.09 -14.92
CA VAL A 459 28.58 -2.15 -13.92
C VAL A 459 29.10 -2.75 -12.61
N ARG A 460 29.84 -3.86 -12.69
CA ARG A 460 30.49 -4.52 -11.54
C ARG A 460 31.49 -3.62 -10.84
N ALA A 461 32.38 -2.98 -11.61
CA ALA A 461 33.40 -2.10 -11.06
C ALA A 461 32.78 -0.91 -10.29
N ALA A 462 31.69 -0.34 -10.80
CA ALA A 462 30.96 0.75 -10.15
C ALA A 462 30.11 0.30 -8.96
N ALA A 463 29.87 -1.00 -8.79
CA ALA A 463 29.00 -1.53 -7.75
C ALA A 463 29.68 -1.88 -6.43
N HIS A 464 31.03 -1.81 -6.36
CA HIS A 464 31.81 -1.89 -5.11
C HIS A 464 31.34 -3.01 -4.14
N ASP A 465 31.35 -4.26 -4.63
CA ASP A 465 30.98 -5.50 -3.93
C ASP A 465 29.48 -5.71 -3.61
N ALA A 466 28.58 -4.88 -4.15
CA ALA A 466 27.14 -5.13 -4.03
C ALA A 466 26.65 -6.24 -4.97
N ASP A 467 25.68 -7.03 -4.51
CA ASP A 467 25.01 -8.08 -5.30
C ASP A 467 24.09 -7.48 -6.40
N TYR A 468 23.91 -6.16 -6.41
CA TYR A 468 23.10 -5.41 -7.37
C TYR A 468 23.71 -4.03 -7.70
N ALA A 469 23.35 -3.50 -8.86
CA ALA A 469 23.61 -2.13 -9.31
C ALA A 469 22.31 -1.33 -9.37
N GLU A 470 22.27 -0.14 -8.78
CA GLU A 470 21.27 0.86 -9.12
C GLU A 470 21.71 1.55 -10.41
N VAL A 471 20.93 1.40 -11.48
CA VAL A 471 21.19 1.99 -12.79
C VAL A 471 20.23 3.16 -12.99
N GLU A 472 20.77 4.36 -12.98
CA GLU A 472 20.09 5.59 -13.39
C GLU A 472 20.37 5.86 -14.86
N ILE A 473 19.32 6.12 -15.64
CA ILE A 473 19.43 6.70 -16.98
C ILE A 473 19.00 8.16 -16.85
N ARG A 474 19.92 9.08 -17.13
CA ARG A 474 19.73 10.52 -16.97
C ARG A 474 19.76 11.20 -18.32
N ALA A 475 18.80 12.07 -18.58
CA ALA A 475 18.85 13.06 -19.64
C ALA A 475 19.32 14.40 -19.07
N SER A 476 20.17 15.11 -19.82
CA SER A 476 20.56 16.47 -19.43
C SER A 476 19.42 17.47 -19.62
N ARG A 477 18.46 17.18 -20.50
CA ARG A 477 17.33 18.07 -20.80
C ARG A 477 15.98 17.34 -20.76
N SER A 478 14.92 18.14 -20.70
CA SER A 478 13.52 17.69 -20.68
C SER A 478 12.60 18.83 -21.10
N MET A 479 11.34 18.50 -21.42
CA MET A 479 10.29 19.46 -21.74
C MET A 479 9.01 19.16 -20.98
N VAL A 480 8.16 20.16 -20.80
CA VAL A 480 6.75 20.00 -20.41
C VAL A 480 5.90 20.35 -21.63
N PRO A 481 5.20 19.39 -22.26
CA PRO A 481 4.46 19.64 -23.49
C PRO A 481 3.41 20.77 -23.38
N ALA A 482 2.70 20.84 -22.24
CA ALA A 482 1.67 21.85 -21.98
C ALA A 482 2.20 23.28 -21.91
N GLU A 483 3.44 23.48 -21.41
CA GLU A 483 4.06 24.81 -21.30
C GLU A 483 4.32 25.45 -22.67
N ASN A 484 4.24 24.65 -23.75
CA ASN A 484 4.59 25.06 -25.10
C ASN A 484 3.43 24.93 -26.10
N GLY A 485 2.23 24.61 -25.61
CA GLY A 485 1.02 24.50 -26.42
C GLY A 485 1.01 23.32 -27.40
N SER A 486 1.94 22.37 -27.26
CA SER A 486 2.10 21.23 -28.17
C SER A 486 1.13 20.08 -27.86
N ASN A 487 0.80 19.88 -26.58
CA ASN A 487 -0.09 18.84 -26.05
C ASN A 487 -0.51 19.24 -24.61
N PRO A 488 -1.73 18.91 -24.11
CA PRO A 488 -2.16 19.20 -22.73
C PRO A 488 -1.35 18.49 -21.61
N ASP A 489 -0.41 17.60 -21.94
CA ASP A 489 0.43 16.87 -21.00
C ASP A 489 1.32 17.81 -20.16
N THR A 490 1.07 17.83 -18.86
CA THR A 490 1.75 18.67 -17.87
C THR A 490 2.97 18.00 -17.24
N ARG A 491 3.31 16.77 -17.64
CA ARG A 491 4.46 16.02 -17.11
C ARG A 491 5.77 16.52 -17.74
N ARG A 492 6.87 16.39 -16.98
CA ARG A 492 8.23 16.69 -17.46
C ARG A 492 8.83 15.45 -18.10
N LEU A 493 9.04 15.48 -19.41
CA LEU A 493 9.40 14.35 -20.26
C LEU A 493 10.75 14.59 -20.95
N ALA A 494 11.58 13.57 -21.05
CA ALA A 494 12.93 13.68 -21.61
C ALA A 494 13.15 12.75 -22.81
N PHE A 495 12.78 11.47 -22.71
CA PHE A 495 12.94 10.50 -23.79
C PHE A 495 11.95 9.35 -23.60
N THR A 496 11.90 8.43 -24.57
CA THR A 496 11.15 7.19 -24.43
C THR A 496 12.10 6.00 -24.32
N LEU A 497 11.81 5.07 -23.43
CA LEU A 497 12.51 3.79 -23.37
C LEU A 497 11.76 2.74 -24.20
N ALA A 498 12.54 2.02 -25.01
CA ALA A 498 12.07 0.91 -25.85
C ALA A 498 12.46 -0.45 -25.26
N SER A 499 13.70 -0.62 -24.77
CA SER A 499 14.16 -1.89 -24.20
C SER A 499 15.35 -1.74 -23.26
N ILE A 500 15.46 -2.63 -22.27
CA ILE A 500 16.66 -2.82 -21.44
C ILE A 500 16.92 -4.34 -21.40
N LYS A 501 18.09 -4.81 -21.85
CA LYS A 501 18.40 -6.25 -21.93
C LYS A 501 19.88 -6.55 -21.73
N THR A 502 20.19 -7.77 -21.29
CA THR A 502 21.57 -8.28 -21.30
C THR A 502 21.86 -8.96 -22.64
N GLN A 503 22.95 -8.58 -23.31
CA GLN A 503 23.44 -9.22 -24.54
C GLN A 503 24.81 -9.83 -24.32
#